data_AF-A0A349MBB0-F1
#
_entry.id   AF-A0A349MBB0-F1
#
_cell.length_a   1.000
_cell.length_b   1.000
_cell.length_c   1.000
_cell.angle_alpha   90.00
_cell.angle_beta   90.00
_cell.angle_gamma   90.00
#
_symmetry.space_group_name_H-M   'P 1'
#
loop_
_entity.id
_entity.type
_entity.pdbx_description
1 polymer ?
#
loop_
_entity_poly.entity_id
_entity_poly.type
_entity_poly.pdbx_seq_one_letter_code
_entity_poly.pdbx_strand_id
1 'polypeptide(L)'
;MLMYASYVSVFLSQELNSDLQWKSTTVVAMPSPGELPTSAECDEWLDLLPEKPSKTRWQKWLGRDIQAPAESTSWSEQSALRNARALSNRLHLAGWLDADVQASWIPTRGGVSLELAMQCGERWKLGTISADVTASGLSKEKVLRYSALQSGMPFS
;
A
#
# COMPACT_ATOMS: atom_id res chain seq x y z
N MET A 1 -31.97 13.29 8.17
CA MET A 1 -31.13 13.76 9.28
C MET A 1 -29.96 12.80 9.38
N LEU A 2 -28.85 13.08 8.68
CA LEU A 2 -27.67 12.20 8.61
C LEU A 2 -26.70 12.63 9.71
N MET A 3 -26.41 11.72 10.65
CA MET A 3 -25.37 11.94 11.66
C MET A 3 -24.00 11.92 10.98
N TYR A 4 -23.28 13.04 11.04
CA TYR A 4 -21.86 13.09 10.72
C TYR A 4 -21.09 12.48 11.91
N ALA A 5 -20.41 11.36 11.69
CA ALA A 5 -19.44 10.84 12.63
C ALA A 5 -18.08 11.45 12.31
N SER A 6 -17.72 12.51 13.02
CA SER A 6 -16.38 13.07 12.99
C SER A 6 -15.49 12.23 13.92
N TYR A 7 -14.64 11.38 13.35
CA TYR A 7 -13.63 10.66 14.13
C TYR A 7 -12.35 11.49 14.18
N VAL A 8 -11.97 11.90 15.39
CA VAL A 8 -10.65 12.47 15.68
C VAL A 8 -9.76 11.31 16.11
N SER A 9 -8.81 10.92 15.26
CA SER A 9 -7.75 9.98 15.65
C SER A 9 -6.63 10.76 16.35
N VAL A 10 -6.55 10.63 17.67
CA VAL A 10 -5.41 11.12 18.46
C VAL A 10 -4.36 10.03 18.47
N PHE A 11 -3.25 10.24 17.76
CA PHE A 11 -2.11 9.33 17.78
C PHE A 11 -1.18 9.69 18.95
N LEU A 12 -1.25 8.89 20.00
CA LEU A 12 -0.27 8.93 21.09
C LEU A 12 0.99 8.20 20.62
N SER A 13 1.98 8.94 20.10
CA SER A 13 3.32 8.38 19.93
C SER A 13 3.98 8.32 21.30
N GLN A 14 4.10 7.12 21.87
CA GLN A 14 5.08 6.88 22.92
C GLN A 14 6.46 7.05 22.27
N GLU A 15 7.36 7.84 22.86
CA GLU A 15 8.75 7.93 22.37
C GLU A 15 9.36 6.53 22.35
N LEU A 16 9.46 5.97 21.14
CA LEU A 16 10.10 4.68 20.93
C LEU A 16 11.60 4.87 21.07
N ASN A 17 12.26 3.95 21.78
CA ASN A 17 13.72 3.95 21.81
C ASN A 17 14.25 3.65 20.40
N SER A 18 15.16 4.49 19.90
CA SER A 18 15.79 4.36 18.57
C SER A 18 16.46 3.00 18.34
N ASP A 19 16.80 2.29 19.42
CA ASP A 19 17.51 1.00 19.36
C ASP A 19 16.57 -0.20 19.13
N LEU A 20 15.26 0.02 19.07
CA LEU A 20 14.32 -1.07 18.81
C LEU A 20 14.48 -1.61 17.39
N GLN A 21 14.40 -2.93 17.25
CA GLN A 21 14.51 -3.59 15.95
C GLN A 21 13.14 -3.69 15.28
N TRP A 22 13.08 -3.39 13.99
CA TRP A 22 11.90 -3.62 13.16
C TRP A 22 11.74 -5.11 12.88
N LYS A 23 10.64 -5.71 13.36
CA LYS A 23 10.39 -7.16 13.32
C LYS A 23 9.43 -7.59 12.22
N SER A 24 8.40 -6.81 11.95
CA SER A 24 7.38 -7.15 10.96
C SER A 24 6.70 -5.91 10.39
N THR A 25 6.00 -6.11 9.28
CA THR A 25 5.11 -5.12 8.67
C THR A 25 3.75 -5.75 8.46
N THR A 26 2.70 -5.00 8.77
CA THR A 26 1.33 -5.44 8.61
C THR A 26 0.52 -4.35 7.91
N VAL A 27 -0.35 -4.75 6.98
CA VAL A 27 -1.33 -3.86 6.35
C VAL A 27 -2.67 -4.11 7.03
N VAL A 28 -3.33 -3.03 7.45
CA VAL A 28 -4.62 -3.08 8.14
C VAL A 28 -5.61 -2.28 7.33
N ALA A 29 -6.71 -2.92 6.90
CA ALA A 29 -7.81 -2.24 6.24
C ALA A 29 -8.68 -1.53 7.28
N MET A 30 -8.73 -0.21 7.22
CA MET A 30 -9.66 0.60 8.01
C MET A 30 -11.06 0.53 7.40
N PRO A 31 -12.14 0.69 8.19
CA PRO A 31 -13.50 0.72 7.68
C PRO A 31 -13.65 1.77 6.57
N SER A 32 -13.99 1.32 5.35
CA SER A 32 -14.24 2.18 4.20
C SER A 32 -15.63 1.91 3.62
N PRO A 33 -16.25 2.89 2.95
CA PRO A 33 -17.56 2.70 2.33
C PRO A 33 -17.52 1.84 1.06
N GLY A 34 -16.34 1.63 0.46
CA GLY A 34 -16.15 0.93 -0.81
C GLY A 34 -15.56 -0.47 -0.70
N GLU A 35 -15.31 -1.08 -1.85
CA GLU A 35 -14.64 -2.38 -1.97
C GLU A 35 -13.23 -2.33 -1.37
N LEU A 36 -12.90 -3.33 -0.55
CA LEU A 36 -11.56 -3.49 0.02
C LEU A 36 -10.69 -4.38 -0.90
N PRO A 37 -9.36 -4.17 -0.91
CA PRO A 37 -8.43 -5.08 -1.55
C PRO A 37 -8.58 -6.50 -1.00
N THR A 38 -8.40 -7.48 -1.88
CA THR A 38 -8.36 -8.90 -1.48
C THR A 38 -7.09 -9.21 -0.68
N SER A 39 -7.11 -10.29 0.11
CA SER A 39 -5.92 -10.71 0.86
C SER A 39 -4.72 -10.98 -0.04
N ALA A 40 -4.96 -11.52 -1.25
CA ALA A 40 -3.91 -11.79 -2.23
C ALA A 40 -3.27 -10.49 -2.77
N GLU A 41 -4.07 -9.46 -3.04
CA GLU A 41 -3.56 -8.13 -3.44
C GLU A 41 -2.72 -7.52 -2.30
N CYS A 42 -3.19 -7.62 -1.04
CA CYS A 42 -2.44 -7.13 0.11
C CYS A 42 -1.08 -7.84 0.29
N ASP A 43 -1.04 -9.16 0.14
CA ASP A 43 0.18 -9.95 0.24
C ASP A 43 1.18 -9.58 -0.86
N GLU A 44 0.70 -9.44 -2.11
CA GLU A 44 1.53 -8.98 -3.23
C GLU A 44 2.12 -7.59 -2.97
N TRP A 45 1.30 -6.65 -2.49
CA TRP A 45 1.78 -5.29 -2.24
C TRP A 45 2.74 -5.20 -1.06
N LEU A 46 2.52 -6.00 -0.01
CA LEU A 46 3.48 -6.17 1.09
C LEU A 46 4.84 -6.63 0.56
N ASP A 47 4.86 -7.55 -0.41
CA ASP A 47 6.07 -8.03 -1.06
C ASP A 47 6.77 -6.97 -1.91
N LEU A 48 6.02 -6.00 -2.45
CA LEU A 48 6.55 -4.89 -3.26
C LEU A 48 7.00 -3.66 -2.45
N LEU A 49 6.84 -3.66 -1.12
CA LEU A 49 7.29 -2.55 -0.29
C LEU A 49 8.81 -2.34 -0.39
N PRO A 50 9.29 -1.08 -0.50
CA PRO A 50 10.70 -0.79 -0.71
C PRO A 50 11.58 -1.12 0.51
N GLU A 51 11.04 -0.98 1.72
CA GLU A 51 11.77 -1.21 2.96
C GLU A 51 11.20 -2.46 3.66
N LYS A 52 12.08 -3.33 4.16
CA LYS A 52 11.71 -4.63 4.75
C LYS A 52 12.12 -4.74 6.22
N PRO A 53 11.33 -5.45 7.04
CA PRO A 53 11.70 -5.78 8.42
C PRO A 53 12.97 -6.63 8.46
N SER A 54 13.57 -6.69 9.66
CA SER A 54 14.68 -7.60 9.94
C SER A 54 14.25 -9.05 9.63
N LYS A 55 15.05 -9.80 8.87
CA LYS A 55 14.80 -11.22 8.60
C LYS A 55 14.67 -11.99 9.93
N THR A 56 13.50 -12.56 10.22
CA THR A 56 13.32 -13.35 11.45
C THR A 56 13.98 -14.72 11.30
N ARG A 57 14.47 -15.31 12.41
CA ARG A 57 15.14 -16.62 12.41
C ARG A 57 14.27 -17.76 11.86
N TRP A 58 12.93 -17.65 11.92
CA TRP A 58 12.01 -18.63 11.36
C TRP A 58 12.01 -18.67 9.83
N GLN A 59 12.21 -17.52 9.15
CA GLN A 59 12.38 -17.47 7.69
C GLN A 59 13.67 -18.17 7.23
N LYS A 60 14.69 -18.28 8.11
CA LYS A 60 15.91 -19.08 7.84
C LYS A 60 15.63 -20.59 7.86
N TRP A 61 14.63 -21.05 8.62
CA TRP A 61 14.30 -22.47 8.75
C TRP A 61 13.56 -23.02 7.52
N LEU A 62 12.82 -22.17 6.80
CA LEU A 62 12.16 -22.49 5.53
C LEU A 62 13.11 -22.51 4.30
N GLY A 63 14.43 -22.46 4.53
CA GLY A 63 15.40 -23.01 3.59
C GLY A 63 15.75 -22.20 2.34
N ARG A 64 15.57 -20.86 2.34
CA ARG A 64 15.92 -20.03 1.16
C ARG A 64 17.13 -19.12 1.29
N ASP A 65 17.80 -19.01 2.43
CA ASP A 65 19.00 -18.17 2.51
C ASP A 65 19.86 -18.48 3.75
N ILE A 66 20.87 -19.36 3.59
CA ILE A 66 21.74 -19.80 4.72
C ILE A 66 22.93 -18.85 4.95
N GLN A 67 23.19 -17.85 4.10
CA GLN A 67 24.48 -17.13 4.16
C GLN A 67 24.46 -15.65 4.56
N ALA A 68 23.30 -15.00 4.72
CA ALA A 68 23.31 -13.62 5.24
C ALA A 68 23.27 -13.58 6.78
N PRO A 69 24.19 -12.86 7.47
CA PRO A 69 23.94 -12.45 8.85
C PRO A 69 22.58 -11.75 8.89
N ALA A 70 21.82 -11.94 9.97
CA ALA A 70 20.54 -11.24 10.10
C ALA A 70 20.83 -9.74 10.18
N GLU A 71 20.71 -9.03 9.06
CA GLU A 71 20.75 -7.58 9.05
C GLU A 71 19.58 -7.11 9.92
N SER A 72 19.94 -6.55 11.08
CA SER A 72 18.98 -5.94 11.97
C SER A 72 18.67 -4.55 11.43
N THR A 73 17.47 -4.39 10.88
CA THR A 73 16.96 -3.08 10.46
C THR A 73 16.38 -2.40 11.69
N SER A 74 16.93 -1.24 12.06
CA SER A 74 16.30 -0.36 13.05
C SER A 74 15.03 0.25 12.47
N TRP A 75 14.06 0.59 13.31
CA TRP A 75 12.93 1.36 12.83
C TRP A 75 13.37 2.77 12.46
N SER A 76 12.69 3.36 11.48
CA SER A 76 12.88 4.77 11.14
C SER A 76 11.58 5.36 10.61
N GLU A 77 11.35 6.62 10.91
CA GLU A 77 10.20 7.36 10.39
C GLU A 77 10.26 7.46 8.86
N GLN A 78 11.46 7.62 8.28
CA GLN A 78 11.64 7.66 6.83
C GLN A 78 11.24 6.35 6.16
N SER A 79 11.57 5.20 6.75
CA SER A 79 11.18 3.88 6.22
C SER A 79 9.66 3.70 6.27
N ALA A 80 9.02 4.14 7.35
CA ALA A 80 7.56 4.13 7.48
C ALA A 80 6.89 4.97 6.39
N LEU A 81 7.36 6.21 6.20
CA LEU A 81 6.83 7.12 5.17
C LEU A 81 7.04 6.60 3.74
N ARG A 82 8.20 5.99 3.44
CA ARG A 82 8.46 5.39 2.13
C ARG A 82 7.52 4.22 1.85
N ASN A 83 7.32 3.35 2.83
CA ASN A 83 6.41 2.21 2.70
C ASN A 83 4.95 2.65 2.56
N ALA A 84 4.49 3.63 3.34
CA ALA A 84 3.13 4.17 3.21
C ALA A 84 2.89 4.81 1.85
N ARG A 85 3.84 5.61 1.35
CA ARG A 85 3.76 6.20 -0.01
C ARG A 85 3.75 5.12 -1.09
N ALA A 86 4.57 4.08 -0.95
CA ALA A 86 4.57 2.97 -1.90
C ALA A 86 3.21 2.26 -1.94
N LEU A 87 2.61 1.98 -0.78
CA LEU A 87 1.30 1.36 -0.69
C LEU A 87 0.18 2.26 -1.25
N SER A 88 0.19 3.56 -0.92
CA SER A 88 -0.76 4.54 -1.48
C SER A 88 -0.66 4.61 -3.01
N ASN A 89 0.56 4.68 -3.56
CA ASN A 89 0.75 4.65 -5.02
C ASN A 89 0.21 3.36 -5.66
N ARG A 90 0.34 2.20 -4.99
CA ARG A 90 -0.22 0.94 -5.48
C ARG A 90 -1.74 0.94 -5.46
N LEU A 91 -2.35 1.47 -4.41
CA LEU A 91 -3.81 1.64 -4.32
C LEU A 91 -4.32 2.55 -5.44
N HIS A 92 -3.65 3.66 -5.71
CA HIS A 92 -4.00 4.57 -6.81
C HIS A 92 -3.94 3.86 -8.17
N LEU A 93 -2.85 3.12 -8.43
CA LEU A 93 -2.69 2.34 -9.66
C LEU A 93 -3.70 1.19 -9.80
N ALA A 94 -4.39 0.81 -8.72
CA ALA A 94 -5.38 -0.26 -8.73
C ALA A 94 -6.83 0.26 -8.69
N GLY A 95 -7.03 1.58 -8.82
CA GLY A 95 -8.34 2.23 -8.94
C GLY A 95 -8.83 2.94 -7.69
N TRP A 96 -8.14 2.86 -6.55
CA TRP A 96 -8.56 3.52 -5.32
C TRP A 96 -7.92 4.91 -5.24
N LEU A 97 -8.48 5.88 -5.98
CA LEU A 97 -7.92 7.23 -6.12
C LEU A 97 -7.94 8.05 -4.83
N ASP A 98 -8.91 7.77 -3.96
CA ASP A 98 -9.09 8.47 -2.68
C ASP A 98 -8.44 7.69 -1.52
N ALA A 99 -7.52 6.76 -1.84
CA ALA A 99 -6.88 5.94 -0.83
C ALA A 99 -5.90 6.75 0.03
N ASP A 100 -6.08 6.69 1.35
CA ASP A 100 -5.11 7.19 2.33
C ASP A 100 -4.40 6.02 3.03
N VAL A 101 -3.12 6.21 3.33
CA VAL A 101 -2.30 5.23 4.04
C VAL A 101 -1.55 5.92 5.15
N GLN A 102 -1.84 5.53 6.38
CA GLN A 102 -1.19 6.03 7.58
C GLN A 102 -0.21 4.99 8.12
N ALA A 103 1.00 5.44 8.45
CA ALA A 103 2.03 4.60 9.01
C ALA A 103 2.13 4.81 10.52
N SER A 104 2.19 3.72 11.28
CA SER A 104 2.47 3.80 12.71
C SER A 104 3.42 2.67 13.15
N TRP A 105 4.22 2.96 14.16
CA TRP A 105 5.09 1.96 14.79
C TRP A 105 4.44 1.45 16.05
N ILE A 106 4.16 0.14 16.08
CA ILE A 106 3.53 -0.53 17.21
C ILE A 106 4.60 -1.28 18.00
N PRO A 107 4.78 -1.00 19.31
CA PRO A 107 5.70 -1.75 20.14
C PRO A 107 5.23 -3.21 20.29
N THR A 108 6.14 -4.15 20.09
CA THR A 108 5.87 -5.58 20.22
C THR A 108 6.91 -6.25 21.12
N ARG A 109 6.67 -7.51 21.51
CA ARG A 109 7.61 -8.25 22.35
C ARG A 109 8.95 -8.42 21.62
N GLY A 110 9.95 -7.64 22.05
CA GLY A 110 11.32 -7.72 21.52
C GLY A 110 11.61 -6.85 20.29
N GLY A 111 10.77 -5.84 20.01
CA GLY A 111 11.03 -4.88 18.94
C GLY A 111 9.81 -4.01 18.62
N VAL A 112 9.71 -3.57 17.37
CA VAL A 112 8.58 -2.82 16.84
C VAL A 112 8.09 -3.40 15.53
N SER A 113 6.82 -3.22 15.25
CA SER A 113 6.16 -3.61 14.00
C SER A 113 5.64 -2.37 13.31
N LEU A 114 5.83 -2.31 11.99
CA LEU A 114 5.26 -1.25 11.16
C LEU A 114 3.83 -1.63 10.79
N GLU A 115 2.87 -0.82 11.22
CA GLU A 115 1.48 -0.93 10.79
C GLU A 115 1.20 0.12 9.70
N LEU A 116 0.67 -0.34 8.57
CA LEU A 116 0.19 0.49 7.47
C LEU A 116 -1.34 0.40 7.45
N ALA A 117 -2.00 1.38 8.07
CA ALA A 117 -3.44 1.48 8.09
C ALA A 117 -3.91 2.13 6.79
N MET A 118 -4.65 1.39 5.96
CA MET A 118 -5.17 1.87 4.68
C MET A 118 -6.66 2.16 4.75
N GLN A 119 -7.07 3.29 4.18
CA GLN A 119 -8.48 3.66 3.97
C GLN A 119 -8.70 3.83 2.47
N CYS A 120 -9.34 2.85 1.82
CA CYS A 120 -9.32 2.76 0.36
C CYS A 120 -10.33 3.68 -0.38
N GLY A 121 -11.39 4.15 0.27
CA GLY A 121 -12.44 4.91 -0.42
C GLY A 121 -13.21 4.07 -1.46
N GLU A 122 -13.66 4.70 -2.55
CA GLU A 122 -14.30 4.01 -3.68
C GLU A 122 -13.28 3.54 -4.72
N ARG A 123 -13.54 2.39 -5.35
CA ARG A 123 -12.73 1.87 -6.45
C ARG A 123 -13.26 2.38 -7.80
N TRP A 124 -12.52 3.28 -8.42
CA TRP A 124 -12.84 3.88 -9.70
C TRP A 124 -12.56 2.91 -10.85
N LYS A 125 -13.46 2.92 -11.83
CA LYS A 125 -13.37 2.13 -13.06
C LYS A 125 -13.48 3.05 -14.27
N LEU A 126 -12.80 2.69 -15.36
CA LEU A 126 -12.88 3.41 -16.62
C LEU A 126 -14.32 3.37 -17.15
N GLY A 127 -14.96 4.54 -17.23
CA GLY A 127 -16.32 4.68 -17.76
C GLY A 127 -16.33 4.63 -19.29
N THR A 128 -16.14 5.80 -19.91
CA THR A 128 -16.14 5.96 -21.36
C THR A 128 -14.76 6.37 -21.84
N ILE A 129 -14.25 5.67 -22.87
CA ILE A 129 -12.95 5.96 -23.48
C ILE A 129 -13.22 6.56 -24.86
N SER A 130 -12.66 7.73 -25.12
CA SER A 130 -12.72 8.38 -26.43
C SER A 130 -11.32 8.86 -26.82
N ALA A 131 -11.02 8.81 -28.11
CA ALA A 131 -9.77 9.31 -28.66
C ALA A 131 -10.06 10.54 -29.53
N ASP A 132 -9.39 11.65 -29.23
CA ASP A 132 -9.28 12.77 -30.15
C ASP A 132 -7.92 12.69 -30.86
N VAL A 133 -7.95 12.67 -32.19
CA VAL A 133 -6.78 12.44 -33.06
C VAL A 133 -6.62 13.56 -34.08
N THR A 134 -7.22 14.72 -33.81
CA THR A 134 -7.18 15.88 -34.71
C THR A 134 -5.72 16.19 -35.10
N ALA A 135 -5.47 16.33 -36.40
CA ALA A 135 -4.17 16.61 -37.02
C ALA A 135 -3.04 15.56 -36.85
N SER A 136 -3.30 14.39 -36.26
CA SER A 136 -2.26 13.35 -36.08
C SER A 136 -2.09 12.39 -37.28
N GLY A 137 -3.05 12.35 -38.19
CA GLY A 137 -3.09 11.35 -39.28
C GLY A 137 -3.40 9.91 -38.81
N LEU A 138 -3.61 9.69 -37.51
CA LEU A 138 -3.94 8.39 -36.93
C LEU A 138 -5.46 8.16 -36.89
N SER A 139 -5.89 6.93 -37.16
CA SER A 139 -7.31 6.55 -37.01
C SER A 139 -7.66 6.33 -35.54
N LYS A 140 -8.78 6.91 -35.07
CA LYS A 140 -9.31 6.72 -33.70
C LYS A 140 -9.42 5.24 -33.31
N GLU A 141 -9.90 4.40 -34.22
CA GLU A 141 -10.05 2.96 -34.00
C GLU A 141 -8.72 2.25 -33.74
N LYS A 142 -7.65 2.60 -34.47
CA LYS A 142 -6.30 2.05 -34.18
C LYS A 142 -5.81 2.53 -32.82
N VAL A 143 -5.98 3.82 -32.49
CA VAL A 143 -5.57 4.36 -31.19
C VAL A 143 -6.27 3.63 -30.04
N LEU A 144 -7.58 3.44 -30.13
CA LEU A 144 -8.35 2.69 -29.13
C LEU A 144 -8.00 1.19 -29.10
N ARG A 145 -7.71 0.58 -30.26
CA ARG A 145 -7.28 -0.82 -30.32
C ARG A 145 -5.91 -1.03 -29.64
N TYR A 146 -4.99 -0.09 -29.79
CA TYR A 146 -3.64 -0.19 -29.23
C TYR A 146 -3.49 0.42 -27.84
N SER A 147 -4.48 1.17 -27.33
CA SER A 147 -4.43 1.74 -25.99
C SER A 147 -4.50 0.69 -24.88
N ALA A 148 -4.93 -0.54 -25.21
CA ALA A 148 -5.23 -1.61 -24.26
C ALA A 148 -6.23 -1.19 -23.17
N LEU A 149 -6.99 -0.10 -23.38
CA LEU A 149 -8.01 0.39 -22.47
C LEU A 149 -9.38 -0.22 -22.81
N GLN A 150 -10.11 -0.63 -21.79
CA GLN A 150 -11.45 -1.20 -21.87
C GLN A 150 -12.32 -0.58 -20.77
N SER A 151 -13.58 -0.34 -21.09
CA SER A 151 -14.56 0.12 -20.11
C SER A 151 -14.73 -0.93 -19.00
N GLY A 152 -14.85 -0.47 -17.76
CA GLY A 152 -15.01 -1.32 -16.57
C GLY A 152 -13.71 -1.80 -15.92
N MET A 153 -12.55 -1.60 -16.54
CA MET A 153 -11.26 -1.88 -15.88
C MET A 153 -10.99 -0.87 -14.75
N PRO A 154 -10.24 -1.25 -13.70
CA PRO A 154 -9.81 -0.29 -12.68
C PRO A 154 -9.05 0.88 -13.32
N PHE A 155 -9.28 2.08 -12.81
CA PHE A 155 -8.51 3.25 -13.25
C PHE A 155 -7.07 3.13 -12.73
N SER A 156 -6.08 3.11 -13.63
CA SER A 156 -4.65 2.92 -13.30
C SER A 156 -3.77 3.91 -14.03
#